data_AF-A0A0D7F1V6-F1
#
_entry.id   AF-A0A0D7F1V6-F1
#
_cell.length_a   1.000
_cell.length_b   1.000
_cell.length_c   1.000
_cell.angle_alpha   90.00
_cell.angle_beta   90.00
_cell.angle_gamma   90.00
#
_symmetry.space_group_name_H-M   'P 1'
#
loop_
_entity.id
_entity.type
_entity.pdbx_description
1 polymer ?
#
loop_
_entity_poly.entity_id
_entity_poly.type
_entity_poly.pdbx_seq_one_letter_code
_entity_poly.pdbx_strand_id
1 'polypeptide(L)'
;FSRGAFYSNFADKEAIFLDLLVQHLEHDIDGFKRIAAESRTLEELITGLTASYRDLGQRPDWCLLSSEFQLYASRVGRPDSEFSRAYEDFRQRLSALLDEAFQRFDFRGELSARQLASAIIGLSHGLALERAASKVNLPMEVTGMAIRALLFGAAASNAGVR
;
A
#
# COMPACT_ATOMS: atom_id res chain seq x y z
N PHE A 1 23.36 -22.60 -7.36
CA PHE A 1 22.72 -22.74 -6.04
C PHE A 1 21.22 -22.94 -6.26
N SER A 2 20.68 -24.07 -5.77
CA SER A 2 19.34 -24.55 -6.15
C SER A 2 18.23 -23.65 -5.58
N ARG A 3 17.12 -23.52 -6.31
CA ARG A 3 15.94 -22.72 -5.95
C ARG A 3 15.07 -23.37 -4.86
N GLY A 4 15.61 -24.27 -4.04
CA GLY A 4 14.89 -24.73 -2.86
C GLY A 4 15.52 -25.85 -2.04
N ALA A 5 16.49 -25.73 -1.14
CA ALA A 5 17.28 -24.68 -0.48
C ALA A 5 16.58 -23.55 0.31
N PHE A 6 15.81 -22.65 -0.31
CA PHE A 6 14.92 -21.79 0.48
C PHE A 6 13.90 -22.65 1.27
N TYR A 7 13.56 -23.77 0.62
CA TYR A 7 12.76 -24.97 0.91
C TYR A 7 12.70 -25.59 2.35
N SER A 8 13.69 -25.36 3.22
CA SER A 8 14.08 -26.43 4.18
C SER A 8 14.17 -26.06 5.68
N ASN A 9 13.58 -24.95 6.12
CA ASN A 9 13.43 -24.64 7.56
C ASN A 9 12.22 -23.72 7.87
N PHE A 10 11.08 -23.92 7.19
CA PHE A 10 10.12 -22.84 6.90
C PHE A 10 9.24 -22.28 7.99
N ALA A 11 8.81 -23.08 8.95
CA ALA A 11 7.79 -22.60 9.90
C ALA A 11 8.31 -21.36 10.66
N ASP A 12 9.56 -21.41 11.10
CA ASP A 12 10.18 -20.31 11.87
C ASP A 12 10.50 -19.09 10.98
N LYS A 13 10.86 -19.31 9.71
CA LYS A 13 11.25 -18.22 8.81
C LYS A 13 10.03 -17.47 8.25
N GLU A 14 8.95 -18.18 7.92
CA GLU A 14 7.70 -17.55 7.50
C GLU A 14 7.09 -16.72 8.62
N ALA A 15 7.13 -17.21 9.87
CA ALA A 15 6.68 -16.48 11.04
C ALA A 15 7.49 -15.17 11.23
N ILE A 16 8.82 -15.23 11.14
CA ILE A 16 9.67 -14.02 11.25
C ILE A 16 9.36 -13.01 10.14
N PHE A 17 9.22 -13.45 8.88
CA PHE A 17 8.90 -12.53 7.80
C PHE A 17 7.48 -11.95 7.92
N LEU A 18 6.53 -12.74 8.42
CA LEU A 18 5.20 -12.25 8.70
C LEU A 18 5.21 -11.21 9.81
N ASP A 19 5.92 -11.45 10.91
CA ASP A 19 6.07 -10.48 12.00
C ASP A 19 6.68 -9.16 11.51
N LEU A 20 7.73 -9.25 10.70
CA LEU A 20 8.38 -8.09 10.08
C LEU A 20 7.43 -7.35 9.13
N LEU A 21 6.64 -8.08 8.36
CA LEU A 21 5.64 -7.50 7.47
C LEU A 21 4.54 -6.79 8.29
N VAL A 22 4.03 -7.41 9.34
CA VAL A 22 3.03 -6.79 10.24
C VAL A 22 3.57 -5.50 10.82
N GLN A 23 4.81 -5.49 11.35
CA GLN A 23 5.43 -4.26 11.85
C GLN A 23 5.55 -3.17 10.77
N HIS A 24 5.81 -3.55 9.53
CA HIS A 24 5.84 -2.61 8.42
C HIS A 24 4.43 -2.06 8.09
N LEU A 25 3.40 -2.91 8.06
CA LEU A 25 2.02 -2.46 7.85
C LEU A 25 1.55 -1.52 8.96
N GLU A 26 1.95 -1.78 10.22
CA GLU A 26 1.72 -0.85 11.34
C GLU A 26 2.42 0.49 11.11
N HIS A 27 3.68 0.46 10.67
CA HIS A 27 4.44 1.66 10.36
C HIS A 27 3.76 2.51 9.27
N ASP A 28 3.22 1.87 8.24
CA ASP A 28 2.48 2.55 7.17
C ASP A 28 1.20 3.21 7.70
N ILE A 29 0.46 2.52 8.57
CA ILE A 29 -0.73 3.08 9.22
C ILE A 29 -0.37 4.29 10.09
N ASP A 30 0.67 4.19 10.90
CA ASP A 30 1.10 5.30 11.76
C ASP A 30 1.69 6.46 10.95
N GLY A 31 2.34 6.16 9.83
CA GLY A 31 2.76 7.15 8.83
C GLY A 31 1.57 7.93 8.29
N PHE A 32 0.52 7.23 7.86
CA PHE A 32 -0.72 7.88 7.38
C PHE A 32 -1.34 8.75 8.46
N LYS A 33 -1.52 8.22 9.67
CA LYS A 33 -2.13 8.98 10.80
C LYS A 33 -1.40 10.29 11.06
N ARG A 34 -0.07 10.26 11.06
CA ARG A 34 0.76 11.45 11.27
C ARG A 34 0.53 12.49 10.17
N ILE A 35 0.60 12.07 8.91
CA ILE A 35 0.37 12.95 7.75
C ILE A 35 -1.04 13.56 7.83
N ALA A 36 -2.05 12.75 8.14
CA ALA A 36 -3.43 13.21 8.25
C ALA A 36 -3.65 14.20 9.42
N ALA A 37 -2.99 13.97 10.56
CA ALA A 37 -3.05 14.87 11.71
C ALA A 37 -2.42 16.23 11.42
N GLU A 38 -1.29 16.25 10.70
CA GLU A 38 -0.54 17.47 10.37
C GLU A 38 -1.18 18.28 9.23
N SER A 39 -1.92 17.61 8.36
CA SER A 39 -2.57 18.25 7.20
C SER A 39 -3.76 19.12 7.61
N ARG A 40 -3.81 20.33 7.04
CA ARG A 40 -4.90 21.32 7.20
C ARG A 40 -5.78 21.43 5.97
N THR A 41 -5.30 20.96 4.82
CA THR A 41 -6.06 20.91 3.56
C THR A 41 -5.94 19.54 2.91
N LEU A 42 -6.86 19.24 1.99
CA LEU A 42 -6.78 18.02 1.15
C LEU A 42 -5.49 18.00 0.32
N GLU A 43 -5.05 19.15 -0.18
CA GLU A 43 -3.81 19.25 -0.97
C GLU A 43 -2.57 18.92 -0.14
N GLU A 44 -2.52 19.40 1.11
CA GLU A 44 -1.45 19.04 2.05
C GLU A 44 -1.45 17.54 2.36
N LEU A 45 -2.63 16.94 2.56
CA LEU A 45 -2.77 15.50 2.75
C LEU A 45 -2.24 14.72 1.56
N ILE A 46 -2.70 15.04 0.34
CA ILE A 46 -2.28 14.35 -0.89
C ILE A 46 -0.76 14.52 -1.08
N THR A 47 -0.22 15.70 -0.81
CA THR A 47 1.21 15.98 -0.92
C THR A 47 2.02 15.16 0.09
N GLY A 48 1.59 15.12 1.35
CA GLY A 48 2.25 14.33 2.40
C GLY A 48 2.22 12.83 2.10
N LEU A 49 1.07 12.31 1.67
CA LEU A 49 0.94 10.90 1.26
C LEU A 49 1.81 10.59 0.04
N THR A 50 1.89 11.50 -0.94
CA THR A 50 2.77 11.32 -2.10
C THR A 50 4.25 11.30 -1.70
N ALA A 51 4.64 12.15 -0.74
CA ALA A 51 6.01 12.23 -0.25
C ALA A 51 6.42 10.97 0.51
N SER A 52 5.51 10.35 1.29
CA SER A 52 5.84 9.10 1.98
C SER A 52 6.20 7.98 1.01
N TYR A 53 5.60 7.93 -0.19
CA TYR A 53 5.98 6.99 -1.25
C TYR A 53 7.33 7.28 -1.91
N ARG A 54 7.87 8.50 -1.79
CA ARG A 54 9.24 8.82 -2.21
C ARG A 54 10.25 8.23 -1.24
N ASP A 55 9.97 8.32 0.06
CA ASP A 55 10.84 7.81 1.12
C ASP A 55 10.76 6.28 1.25
N LEU A 56 9.56 5.70 1.06
CA LEU A 56 9.36 4.25 0.88
C LEU A 56 10.06 3.71 -0.37
N GLY A 57 10.40 4.61 -1.31
CA GLY A 57 11.24 4.28 -2.46
C GLY A 57 12.62 3.73 -2.11
N GLN A 58 13.06 3.86 -0.85
CA GLN A 58 14.30 3.27 -0.36
C GLN A 58 14.16 1.84 0.19
N ARG A 59 12.94 1.28 0.26
CA ARG A 59 12.70 -0.10 0.71
C ARG A 59 11.81 -0.87 -0.27
N PRO A 60 12.29 -1.15 -1.50
CA PRO A 60 11.54 -1.90 -2.51
C PRO A 60 11.08 -3.30 -2.05
N ASP A 61 11.61 -3.82 -0.95
CA ASP A 61 11.40 -5.20 -0.51
C ASP A 61 10.00 -5.47 0.07
N TRP A 62 9.32 -4.48 0.67
CA TRP A 62 8.08 -4.77 1.40
C TRP A 62 6.86 -4.98 0.50
N CYS A 63 6.74 -4.22 -0.58
CA CYS A 63 5.70 -4.44 -1.60
C CYS A 63 5.88 -5.81 -2.28
N LEU A 64 7.13 -6.21 -2.51
CA LEU A 64 7.46 -7.53 -3.07
C LEU A 64 7.15 -8.64 -2.07
N LEU A 65 7.58 -8.51 -0.81
CA LEU A 65 7.28 -9.46 0.26
C LEU A 65 5.76 -9.63 0.44
N SER A 66 5.03 -8.51 0.50
CA SER A 66 3.56 -8.53 0.55
C SER A 66 2.95 -9.27 -0.64
N SER A 67 3.53 -9.11 -1.83
CA SER A 67 3.07 -9.80 -3.05
C SER A 67 3.39 -11.30 -3.00
N GLU A 68 4.54 -11.70 -2.46
CA GLU A 68 4.89 -13.11 -2.26
C GLU A 68 3.91 -13.81 -1.32
N PHE A 69 3.59 -13.19 -0.17
CA PHE A 69 2.60 -13.75 0.76
C PHE A 69 1.18 -13.80 0.17
N GLN A 70 0.76 -12.81 -0.63
CA GLN A 70 -0.54 -12.85 -1.34
C GLN A 70 -0.60 -13.99 -2.35
N LEU A 71 0.48 -14.19 -3.12
CA LEU A 71 0.57 -15.31 -4.07
C LEU A 71 0.59 -16.65 -3.34
N TYR A 72 1.28 -16.74 -2.20
CA TYR A 72 1.29 -17.94 -1.38
C TYR A 72 -0.12 -18.26 -0.83
N ALA A 73 -0.77 -17.30 -0.19
CA ALA A 73 -2.11 -17.47 0.39
C ALA A 73 -3.16 -17.85 -0.66
N SER A 74 -3.10 -17.24 -1.85
CA SER A 74 -4.01 -17.57 -2.97
C SER A 74 -3.77 -18.96 -3.54
N ARG A 75 -2.51 -19.42 -3.67
CA ARG A 75 -2.19 -20.75 -4.20
C ARG A 75 -2.53 -21.88 -3.24
N VAL A 76 -2.31 -21.69 -1.94
CA VAL A 76 -2.55 -22.72 -0.92
C VAL A 76 -4.03 -22.74 -0.49
N GLY A 77 -4.84 -21.76 -0.92
CA GLY A 77 -6.25 -21.69 -0.58
C GLY A 77 -6.49 -21.50 0.92
N ARG A 78 -5.65 -20.68 1.58
CA ARG A 78 -5.73 -20.36 3.02
C ARG A 78 -6.24 -18.94 3.24
N PRO A 79 -7.53 -18.65 2.98
CA PRO A 79 -8.10 -17.32 3.18
C PRO A 79 -8.03 -16.87 4.64
N ASP A 80 -7.99 -17.80 5.60
CA ASP A 80 -7.93 -17.50 7.04
C ASP A 80 -6.51 -17.61 7.63
N SER A 81 -5.47 -17.57 6.79
CA SER A 81 -4.09 -17.52 7.28
C SER A 81 -3.83 -16.29 8.17
N GLU A 82 -2.81 -16.35 9.02
CA GLU A 82 -2.38 -15.19 9.80
C GLU A 82 -2.03 -14.00 8.92
N PHE A 83 -1.33 -14.24 7.81
CA PHE A 83 -1.09 -13.23 6.77
C PHE A 83 -2.40 -12.61 6.24
N SER A 84 -3.35 -13.44 5.82
CA SER A 84 -4.60 -12.94 5.23
C SER A 84 -5.38 -12.07 6.22
N ARG A 85 -5.40 -12.46 7.50
CA ARG A 85 -6.06 -11.68 8.58
C ARG A 85 -5.35 -10.35 8.81
N ALA A 86 -4.02 -10.35 8.95
CA ALA A 86 -3.25 -9.13 9.14
C ALA A 86 -3.36 -8.18 7.94
N TYR A 87 -3.33 -8.72 6.72
CA TYR A 87 -3.43 -7.93 5.50
C TYR A 87 -4.83 -7.34 5.29
N GLU A 88 -5.88 -8.07 5.66
CA GLU A 88 -7.24 -7.54 5.66
C GLU A 88 -7.45 -6.47 6.75
N ASP A 89 -6.89 -6.66 7.95
CA ASP A 89 -6.90 -5.62 9.01
C ASP A 89 -6.22 -4.33 8.53
N PHE A 90 -5.04 -4.45 7.91
CA PHE A 90 -4.33 -3.32 7.31
C PHE A 90 -5.20 -2.60 6.27
N ARG A 91 -5.83 -3.34 5.34
CA ARG A 91 -6.72 -2.74 4.33
C ARG A 91 -7.91 -2.03 4.95
N GLN A 92 -8.53 -2.61 5.97
CA GLN A 92 -9.67 -2.01 6.66
C GLN A 92 -9.27 -0.72 7.38
N ARG A 93 -8.14 -0.74 8.09
CA ARG A 93 -7.63 0.44 8.82
C ARG A 93 -7.22 1.55 7.87
N LEU A 94 -6.52 1.24 6.78
CA LEU A 94 -6.19 2.24 5.76
C LEU A 94 -7.45 2.83 5.12
N SER A 95 -8.45 1.98 4.84
CA SER A 95 -9.74 2.44 4.29
C SER A 95 -10.46 3.38 5.26
N ALA A 96 -10.48 3.07 6.56
CA ALA A 96 -11.10 3.92 7.57
C ALA A 96 -10.38 5.27 7.69
N LEU A 97 -9.05 5.27 7.69
CA LEU A 97 -8.26 6.50 7.75
C LEU A 97 -8.47 7.40 6.52
N LEU A 98 -8.58 6.81 5.33
CA LEU A 98 -8.94 7.54 4.12
C LEU A 98 -10.35 8.13 4.20
N ASP A 99 -11.32 7.36 4.72
CA ASP A 99 -12.70 7.81 4.88
C ASP A 99 -12.80 8.99 5.87
N GLU A 100 -12.14 8.89 7.02
CA GLU A 100 -12.04 9.97 8.00
C GLU A 100 -11.43 11.24 7.41
N ALA A 101 -10.34 11.10 6.65
CA ALA A 101 -9.69 12.23 5.99
C ALA A 101 -10.60 12.86 4.93
N PHE A 102 -11.34 12.04 4.19
CA PHE A 102 -12.28 12.51 3.17
C PHE A 102 -13.46 13.26 3.77
N GLN A 103 -14.04 12.74 4.85
CA GLN A 103 -15.08 13.44 5.58
C GLN A 103 -14.56 14.77 6.15
N ARG A 104 -13.36 14.78 6.72
CA ARG A 104 -12.75 15.99 7.30
C ARG A 104 -12.54 17.11 6.27
N PHE A 105 -12.20 16.76 5.04
CA PHE A 105 -11.93 17.74 3.96
C PHE A 105 -13.07 17.87 2.93
N ASP A 106 -14.27 17.36 3.24
CA ASP A 106 -15.45 17.31 2.36
C ASP A 106 -15.13 16.79 0.94
N PHE A 107 -14.28 15.78 0.88
CA PHE A 107 -13.92 15.11 -0.36
C PHE A 107 -15.02 14.12 -0.77
N ARG A 108 -15.47 14.23 -2.02
CA ARG A 108 -16.41 13.29 -2.64
C ARG A 108 -15.87 12.82 -3.98
N GLY A 109 -15.22 11.66 -3.98
CA GLY A 109 -14.74 11.00 -5.19
C GLY A 109 -15.67 9.89 -5.67
N GLU A 110 -15.46 9.44 -6.91
CA GLU A 110 -16.19 8.29 -7.47
C GLU A 110 -15.83 6.96 -6.78
N LEU A 111 -14.59 6.87 -6.28
CA LEU A 111 -14.13 5.70 -5.53
C LEU A 111 -14.45 5.88 -4.05
N SER A 112 -15.09 4.88 -3.45
CA SER A 112 -15.15 4.75 -1.99
C SER A 112 -13.75 4.66 -1.39
N ALA A 113 -13.59 5.04 -0.13
CA ALA A 113 -12.31 4.96 0.58
C ALA A 113 -11.69 3.55 0.51
N ARG A 114 -12.52 2.49 0.55
CA ARG A 114 -12.07 1.10 0.39
C ARG A 114 -11.55 0.78 -1.02
N GLN A 115 -12.24 1.26 -2.05
CA GLN A 115 -11.78 1.08 -3.44
C GLN A 115 -10.48 1.84 -3.67
N LEU A 116 -10.37 3.05 -3.15
CA LEU A 116 -9.16 3.85 -3.26
C LEU A 116 -7.98 3.24 -2.49
N ALA A 117 -8.18 2.76 -1.26
CA ALA A 117 -7.17 2.03 -0.51
C ALA A 117 -6.63 0.83 -1.31
N SER A 118 -7.55 0.05 -1.89
CA SER A 118 -7.20 -1.11 -2.72
C SER A 118 -6.43 -0.69 -3.98
N ALA A 119 -6.81 0.42 -4.62
CA ALA A 119 -6.13 0.95 -5.79
C ALA A 119 -4.70 1.45 -5.46
N ILE A 120 -4.52 2.15 -4.34
CA ILE A 120 -3.22 2.61 -3.84
C ILE A 120 -2.28 1.43 -3.56
N ILE A 121 -2.77 0.41 -2.85
CA ILE A 121 -2.01 -0.80 -2.55
C ILE A 121 -1.64 -1.53 -3.83
N GLY A 122 -2.61 -1.78 -4.71
CA GLY A 122 -2.40 -2.50 -5.96
C GLY A 122 -1.40 -1.79 -6.88
N LEU A 123 -1.49 -0.47 -6.98
CA LEU A 123 -0.56 0.34 -7.79
C LEU A 123 0.86 0.31 -7.20
N SER A 124 1.00 0.44 -5.88
CA SER A 124 2.28 0.34 -5.19
C SER A 124 2.95 -1.01 -5.43
N HIS A 125 2.18 -2.10 -5.28
CA HIS A 125 2.68 -3.46 -5.47
C HIS A 125 3.02 -3.75 -6.94
N GLY A 126 2.15 -3.36 -7.87
CA GLY A 126 2.38 -3.55 -9.30
C GLY A 126 3.62 -2.82 -9.80
N LEU A 127 3.83 -1.57 -9.37
CA LEU A 127 5.02 -0.80 -9.74
C LEU A 127 6.30 -1.36 -9.10
N ALA A 128 6.22 -1.90 -7.88
CA ALA A 128 7.35 -2.59 -7.26
C ALA A 128 7.71 -3.86 -8.04
N LEU A 129 6.70 -4.64 -8.45
CA LEU A 129 6.89 -5.85 -9.26
C LEU A 129 7.47 -5.51 -10.63
N GLU A 130 6.96 -4.47 -11.31
CA GLU A 130 7.48 -4.01 -12.60
C GLU A 130 8.96 -3.62 -12.48
N ARG A 131 9.34 -2.85 -11.45
CA ARG A 131 10.75 -2.52 -11.17
C ARG A 131 11.61 -3.75 -10.96
N ALA A 132 11.12 -4.74 -10.21
CA ALA A 132 11.88 -5.95 -9.91
C ALA A 132 12.03 -6.87 -11.12
N ALA A 133 11.03 -6.92 -12.00
CA ALA A 133 11.01 -7.81 -13.16
C ALA A 133 11.60 -7.20 -14.44
N SER A 134 11.57 -5.87 -14.56
CA SER A 134 11.97 -5.17 -15.78
C SER A 134 13.47 -4.96 -15.90
N LYS A 135 13.97 -5.02 -17.14
CA LYS A 135 15.35 -4.59 -17.49
C LYS A 135 15.45 -3.06 -17.65
N VAL A 136 14.31 -2.38 -17.80
CA VAL A 136 14.24 -0.93 -17.88
C VAL A 136 14.25 -0.38 -16.47
N ASN A 137 15.13 0.57 -16.19
CA ASN A 137 15.19 1.23 -14.89
C ASN A 137 13.96 2.14 -14.73
N LEU A 138 12.91 1.64 -14.07
CA LEU A 138 11.75 2.43 -13.73
C LEU A 138 12.04 3.22 -12.43
N PRO A 139 12.07 4.57 -12.46
CA PRO A 139 12.46 5.35 -11.29
C PRO A 139 11.52 5.17 -10.10
N MET A 140 12.05 5.28 -8.88
CA MET A 140 11.26 5.13 -7.66
C MET A 140 10.20 6.22 -7.51
N GLU A 141 10.49 7.45 -7.96
CA GLU A 141 9.54 8.56 -7.95
C GLU A 141 8.23 8.29 -8.72
N VAL A 142 8.24 7.33 -9.65
CA VAL A 142 7.03 6.98 -10.43
C VAL A 142 5.90 6.49 -9.52
N THR A 143 6.19 5.80 -8.43
CA THR A 143 5.14 5.36 -7.50
C THR A 143 4.45 6.56 -6.85
N GLY A 144 5.22 7.51 -6.31
CA GLY A 144 4.64 8.74 -5.76
C GLY A 144 3.85 9.53 -6.81
N MET A 145 4.39 9.68 -8.03
CA MET A 145 3.68 10.37 -9.13
C MET A 145 2.35 9.71 -9.49
N ALA A 146 2.33 8.37 -9.55
CA ALA A 146 1.14 7.60 -9.89
C ALA A 146 0.08 7.68 -8.78
N ILE A 147 0.49 7.56 -7.51
CA ILE A 147 -0.41 7.74 -6.36
C ILE A 147 -0.96 9.16 -6.30
N ARG A 148 -0.12 10.17 -6.53
CA ARG A 148 -0.55 11.57 -6.62
C ARG A 148 -1.62 11.75 -7.71
N ALA A 149 -1.37 11.23 -8.91
CA ALA A 149 -2.31 11.31 -10.02
C ALA A 149 -3.64 10.62 -9.69
N LEU A 150 -3.61 9.45 -9.04
CA LEU A 150 -4.79 8.73 -8.58
C LEU A 150 -5.60 9.56 -7.56
N LEU A 151 -4.93 10.13 -6.55
CA LEU A 151 -5.57 10.92 -5.50
C LEU A 151 -6.17 12.22 -6.03
N PHE A 152 -5.44 12.96 -6.87
CA PHE A 152 -5.97 14.17 -7.50
C PHE A 152 -7.07 13.87 -8.52
N GLY A 153 -6.94 12.79 -9.30
CA GLY A 153 -7.98 12.36 -10.23
C GLY A 153 -9.29 12.04 -9.51
N ALA A 154 -9.19 11.30 -8.40
CA ALA A 154 -10.34 11.02 -7.53
C ALA A 154 -10.95 12.30 -6.93
N ALA A 155 -10.17 13.36 -6.71
CA ALA A 155 -10.65 14.68 -6.27
C ALA A 155 -11.33 15.48 -7.38
N ALA A 156 -10.77 15.44 -8.59
CA ALA A 156 -11.16 16.28 -9.71
C ALA A 156 -12.49 15.87 -10.35
N SER A 157 -12.88 14.58 -10.28
CA SER A 157 -14.21 14.10 -10.73
C SER A 157 -15.38 14.87 -10.09
N ASN A 158 -15.17 15.56 -8.97
CA ASN A 158 -16.16 16.41 -8.31
C ASN A 158 -16.33 17.80 -8.97
N ALA A 159 -15.30 18.34 -9.62
CA ALA A 159 -15.33 19.70 -10.17
C ALA A 159 -16.17 19.84 -11.46
N GLY A 160 -16.55 18.72 -12.07
CA GLY A 160 -17.35 18.67 -13.31
C GLY A 160 -18.86 18.55 -13.12
N VAL A 161 -19.35 18.48 -11.88
CA VAL A 161 -20.78 18.38 -11.57
C VAL A 161 -21.15 19.53 -10.61
N ARG A 162 -21.16 20.76 -11.14
CA ARG A 162 -21.81 21.92 -10.51
C ARG A 162 -22.54 22.72 -11.56
#